data_AF-A6JW34-F1
#
_entry.id   AF-A6JW34-F1
#
_cell.length_a   1.000
_cell.length_b   1.000
_cell.length_c   1.000
_cell.angle_alpha   90.00
_cell.angle_beta   90.00
_cell.angle_gamma   90.00
#
_symmetry.space_group_name_H-M   'P 1'
#
loop_
_entity.id
_entity.type
_entity.pdbx_description
1 polymer ?
#
loop_
_entity_poly.entity_id
_entity_poly.type
_entity_poly.pdbx_seq_one_letter_code
_entity_poly.pdbx_strand_id
1 'polypeptide(L)' 'MDSESLFKDGKLLPAITILGCRVRIPAEVLILNSIVLPHKELSRSFTNQIIL' A
#
# COMPACT_ATOMS: atom_id res chain seq x y z
N MET A 1 -17.83 -2.88 5.92
CA MET A 1 -16.45 -3.33 6.20
C MET A 1 -15.59 -2.09 6.16
N ASP A 2 -15.13 -1.69 7.34
CA ASP A 2 -14.71 -0.34 7.67
C ASP A 2 -13.42 0.07 6.95
N SER A 3 -13.55 0.95 5.96
CA SER A 3 -12.41 1.73 5.48
C SER A 3 -12.16 2.82 6.50
N GLU A 4 -11.39 2.52 7.55
CA GLU A 4 -10.86 3.56 8.42
C GLU A 4 -10.10 4.54 7.53
N SER A 5 -10.52 5.81 7.55
CA SER A 5 -9.96 6.86 6.70
C SER A 5 -8.46 6.97 6.98
N LEU A 6 -7.66 7.04 5.90
CA LEU A 6 -6.21 7.26 5.96
C LEU A 6 -5.85 8.54 6.76
N PHE A 7 -6.82 9.43 6.91
CA PHE A 7 -6.75 10.64 7.70
C PHE A 7 -7.71 10.58 8.89
N LYS A 8 -7.22 10.94 10.07
CA LYS A 8 -8.02 11.16 11.28
C LYS A 8 -7.77 12.59 11.76
N ASP A 9 -8.83 13.38 11.87
CA ASP A 9 -8.78 14.80 12.24
C ASP A 9 -7.86 15.64 11.32
N GLY A 10 -7.88 15.34 10.01
CA GLY A 10 -7.04 16.00 9.01
C GLY A 10 -5.57 15.61 9.07
N LYS A 11 -5.17 14.71 9.97
CA LYS A 11 -3.81 14.18 10.07
C LYS A 11 -3.75 12.80 9.44
N LEU A 12 -2.69 12.55 8.66
CA LEU A 12 -2.42 11.21 8.16
C LEU A 12 -2.18 10.29 9.37
N LEU A 13 -2.88 9.15 9.40
CA LEU A 13 -2.58 8.13 10.40
C LEU A 13 -1.14 7.65 10.21
N PRO A 14 -0.36 7.45 11.30
CA PRO A 14 0.98 6.88 11.19
C PRO A 14 0.91 5.51 10.49
N ALA A 15 1.51 5.40 9.31
CA ALA A 15 1.47 4.21 8.48
C ALA A 15 2.77 4.05 7.71
N ILE A 16 3.11 2.82 7.36
CA ILE A 16 4.30 2.49 6.58
C ILE A 16 3.93 1.60 5.41
N THR A 17 4.48 1.91 4.24
CA THR A 17 4.46 1.00 3.09
C THR A 17 5.83 0.33 2.99
N ILE A 18 5.85 -1.00 2.97
CA ILE A 18 7.06 -1.81 2.84
C ILE A 18 7.08 -2.42 1.43
N LEU A 19 8.15 -2.17 0.68
CA LEU A 19 8.36 -2.77 -0.65
C LEU A 19 9.51 -3.77 -0.58
N GLY A 20 9.20 -5.03 -0.86
CA GLY A 20 10.18 -6.10 -1.01
C GLY A 20 11.07 -5.90 -2.24
N CYS A 21 12.16 -6.68 -2.32
CA CYS A 21 13.08 -6.55 -3.44
C CYS A 21 12.42 -6.95 -4.77
N ARG A 22 12.78 -6.25 -5.85
CA ARG A 22 12.26 -6.47 -7.22
C ARG A 22 10.72 -6.42 -7.32
N VAL A 23 10.06 -5.61 -6.51
CA VAL A 23 8.66 -5.25 -6.74
C VAL A 23 8.56 -4.32 -7.95
N ARG A 24 7.61 -4.58 -8.84
CA ARG A 24 7.28 -3.76 -10.01
C ARG A 24 5.96 -3.05 -9.79
N ILE A 25 5.98 -1.73 -9.88
CA ILE A 25 4.82 -0.86 -9.69
C ILE A 25 4.65 -0.03 -10.97
N PRO A 26 3.50 -0.08 -11.65
CA PRO A 26 3.22 0.76 -12.82
C PRO A 26 3.21 2.25 -12.46
N ALA A 27 3.44 3.11 -13.46
CA ALA A 27 3.05 4.52 -13.34
C ALA A 27 1.53 4.54 -13.10
N GLU A 28 1.06 5.33 -12.13
CA GLU A 28 -0.36 5.46 -11.73
C GLU A 28 -0.92 4.40 -10.76
N VAL A 29 -0.08 3.65 -10.05
CA VAL A 29 -0.51 2.75 -8.97
C VAL A 29 -0.15 3.32 -7.59
N LEU A 30 -1.14 3.36 -6.69
CA LEU A 30 -1.01 3.86 -5.32
C LEU A 30 -0.92 2.70 -4.31
N ILE A 31 0.14 2.68 -3.49
CA ILE A 31 0.35 1.68 -2.44
C ILE A 31 0.47 2.35 -1.07
N LEU A 32 -0.52 2.14 -0.21
CA LEU A 32 -0.62 2.80 1.09
C LEU A 32 -0.81 1.80 2.22
N ASN A 33 -0.02 1.97 3.28
CA ASN A 33 -0.11 1.13 4.48
C ASN A 33 -0.11 -0.37 4.14
N SER A 34 0.81 -0.77 3.27
CA SER A 34 0.83 -2.10 2.66
C SER A 34 2.22 -2.71 2.71
N ILE A 35 2.28 -4.04 2.83
CA ILE A 35 3.51 -4.81 2.75
C ILE A 35 3.49 -5.60 1.45
N VAL A 36 4.38 -5.28 0.52
CA VAL A 36 4.52 -5.99 -0.74
C VAL A 36 5.72 -6.92 -0.63
N LEU A 37 5.49 -8.24 -0.75
CA LEU A 37 6.57 -9.20 -0.73
C LEU A 37 7.47 -9.09 -1.97
N PRO A 38 8.70 -9.64 -1.92
CA PRO A 38 9.60 -9.64 -3.06
C PRO A 38 9.01 -10.23 -4.34
N HIS A 39 9.52 -9.77 -5.49
CA HIS A 39 9.19 -10.31 -6.82
C HIS A 39 7.71 -10.20 -7.23
N LYS A 40 6.99 -9.20 -6.70
CA LYS A 40 5.60 -8.91 -7.11
C LYS A 40 5.52 -7.92 -8.25
N GLU A 41 4.54 -8.13 -9.10
CA GLU A 41 4.14 -7.18 -10.13
C GLU A 41 2.71 -6.74 -9.82
N LEU A 42 2.55 -5.45 -9.53
CA LEU A 42 1.26 -4.88 -9.14
C LEU A 42 0.52 -4.41 -10.39
N SER A 43 -0.78 -4.67 -10.44
CA SER A 43 -1.65 -4.26 -11.55
C SER A 43 -2.71 -3.24 -11.14
N ARG A 44 -2.78 -2.88 -9.85
CA ARG A 44 -3.74 -1.94 -9.28
C ARG A 44 -3.26 -1.40 -7.95
N SER A 45 -3.97 -0.41 -7.43
CA SER A 45 -3.72 0.19 -6.12
C SER A 45 -4.10 -0.74 -4.97
N PHE A 46 -3.34 -0.66 -3.87
CA PHE A 46 -3.58 -1.43 -2.65
C PHE A 46 -3.48 -0.52 -1.43
N THR A 47 -4.43 -0.68 -0.51
CA THR A 47 -4.44 -0.01 0.78
C THR A 47 -4.69 -1.04 1.87
N ASN A 48 -3.97 -0.95 2.99
CA ASN A 48 -4.16 -1.78 4.19
C ASN A 48 -4.10 -3.29 3.91
N GLN A 49 -3.14 -3.72 3.06
CA GLN A 49 -3.02 -5.11 2.61
C GLN A 49 -1.59 -5.64 2.64
N ILE A 50 -1.45 -6.94 2.86
CA ILE A 50 -0.22 -7.69 2.64
C ILE A 50 -0.33 -8.41 1.29
N ILE A 51 0.55 -8.07 0.36
CA ILE A 51 0.56 -8.59 -1.01
C ILE A 51 1.59 -9.72 -1.07
N LEU A 52 1.05 -10.95 -1.09
CA LEU A 52 1.80 -12.21 -1.00
C LEU A 52 2.48 -12.64 -2.28
#